data_AF-A0A9N8YN68-F1
#
_entry.id   AF-A0A9N8YN68-F1
#
_cell.length_a   1.000
_cell.length_b   1.000
_cell.length_c   1.000
_cell.angle_alpha   90.00
_cell.angle_beta   90.00
_cell.angle_gamma   90.00
#
_symmetry.space_group_name_H-M   'P 1'
#
loop_
_entity.id
_entity.type
_entity.pdbx_description
1 polymer ?
#
loop_
_entity_poly.entity_id
_entity_poly.type
_entity_poly.pdbx_seq_one_letter_code
_entity_poly.pdbx_strand_id
1 'polypeptide(L)' 'MSSKNYIKVTEVLPAQHQVNLRVKVVQQIMLGVIDDEGADNDTRKNLKIAEFLVADSSGCIIVKAVGGK' A
#
# COMPACT_ATOMS: atom_id res chain seq x y z
N MET A 1 7.83 22.30 13.59
CA MET A 1 6.96 21.17 13.19
C MET A 1 6.97 21.08 11.67
N SER A 2 7.41 19.97 11.08
CA SER A 2 7.35 19.78 9.62
C SER A 2 5.91 19.44 9.23
N SER A 3 5.24 20.32 8.49
CA SER A 3 3.93 20.01 7.90
C SER A 3 4.16 18.91 6.85
N LYS A 4 3.71 17.68 7.13
CA LYS A 4 3.68 16.65 6.09
C LYS A 4 2.78 17.15 4.96
N ASN A 5 3.35 17.38 3.78
CA ASN A 5 2.59 17.71 2.58
C ASN A 5 1.88 16.44 2.12
N TYR A 6 0.56 16.41 2.30
CA TYR A 6 -0.30 15.37 1.77
C TYR A 6 -0.72 15.74 0.34
N ILE A 7 -0.65 14.78 -0.57
CA ILE A 7 -1.15 14.93 -1.95
C ILE A 7 -2.48 14.23 -2.12
N LYS A 8 -3.19 14.52 -3.20
CA LYS A 8 -4.43 13.82 -3.57
C LYS A 8 -4.14 12.49 -4.25
N VAL A 9 -5.07 11.53 -4.16
CA VAL A 9 -4.95 10.24 -4.85
C VAL A 9 -4.71 10.39 -6.35
N THR A 10 -5.39 11.33 -7.01
CA THR A 10 -5.23 11.57 -8.46
C THR A 10 -3.88 12.21 -8.85
N GLU A 11 -3.10 12.68 -7.89
CA GLU A 11 -1.80 13.33 -8.11
C GLU A 11 -0.62 12.36 -7.91
N VAL A 12 -0.91 11.10 -7.54
CA VAL A 12 0.12 10.07 -7.36
C VAL A 12 0.71 9.70 -8.72
N LEU A 13 2.04 9.78 -8.81
CA LEU A 13 2.80 9.42 -10.01
C LEU A 13 3.82 8.32 -9.71
N PRO A 14 4.06 7.37 -10.64
CA PRO A 14 5.00 6.25 -10.40
C PRO A 14 6.43 6.67 -10.05
N ALA A 15 6.89 7.84 -10.50
CA ALA A 15 8.25 8.33 -10.23
C ALA A 15 8.43 8.87 -8.79
N GLN A 16 7.34 9.08 -8.05
CA GLN A 16 7.38 9.55 -6.66
C GLN A 16 7.74 8.36 -5.75
N HIS A 17 9.01 8.28 -5.35
CA HIS A 17 9.52 7.16 -4.55
C HIS A 17 8.83 7.06 -3.17
N GLN A 18 8.35 8.18 -2.62
CA GLN A 18 7.61 8.24 -1.37
C GLN A 18 6.59 9.39 -1.40
N VAL A 19 5.36 9.12 -0.96
CA VAL A 19 4.27 10.10 -0.86
C VAL A 19 3.56 9.98 0.48
N ASN A 20 2.96 11.08 0.96
CA ASN A 20 2.04 11.05 2.08
C ASN A 20 0.61 11.22 1.56
N LEU A 21 -0.28 10.28 1.90
CA LEU A 21 -1.69 10.30 1.52
C LEU A 21 -2.56 10.32 2.78
N ARG A 22 -3.68 11.05 2.72
CA ARG A 22 -4.73 11.00 3.75
C ARG A 22 -5.99 10.42 3.12
N VAL A 23 -6.21 9.14 3.36
CA VAL A 23 -7.25 8.34 2.71
C VAL A 23 -8.11 7.59 3.72
N LYS A 24 -9.31 7.19 3.30
CA LYS A 24 -10.19 6.26 4.02
C LYS A 24 -10.10 4.89 3.36
N VAL A 25 -10.06 3.83 4.18
CA VAL A 25 -10.25 2.46 3.69
C VAL A 25 -11.71 2.27 3.32
N VAL A 26 -11.98 1.91 2.06
CA VAL A 26 -13.32 1.70 1.52
C VAL A 26 -13.68 0.23 1.57
N GLN A 27 -12.77 -0.64 1.11
CA GLN A 27 -13.01 -2.08 1.02
C GLN A 27 -11.70 -2.85 1.15
N GLN A 28 -11.75 -4.02 1.79
CA GLN A 28 -10.69 -5.02 1.73
C GLN A 28 -10.98 -5.96 0.57
N ILE A 29 -10.03 -6.07 -0.37
CA ILE A 29 -10.20 -6.82 -1.62
C ILE A 29 -9.73 -8.27 -1.42
N MET A 30 -8.53 -8.46 -0.86
CA MET A 30 -7.94 -9.79 -0.70
C MET A 30 -7.05 -9.85 0.54
N LEU A 31 -7.03 -11.01 1.20
CA LEU A 31 -5.94 -11.42 2.09
C LEU A 31 -5.24 -12.60 1.43
N GLY A 32 -3.95 -12.45 1.20
CA GLY A 32 -3.12 -13.48 0.58
C GLY A 32 -1.83 -13.70 1.37
N VAL A 33 -1.17 -14.80 1.05
CA VAL A 33 0.21 -15.05 1.42
C VAL A 33 1.00 -15.01 0.12
N ILE A 34 2.02 -14.16 0.02
CA ILE A 34 3.02 -14.33 -1.04
C ILE A 34 4.03 -15.35 -0.53
N ASP A 35 4.00 -16.52 -1.14
CA ASP A 35 5.12 -17.45 -1.14
C ASP A 35 5.96 -17.16 -2.38
N ASP A 36 7.06 -16.44 -2.16
CA ASP A 36 8.05 -16.21 -3.20
C ASP A 36 8.92 -17.47 -3.30
N GLU A 37 8.53 -18.43 -4.14
CA GLU A 37 9.23 -19.72 -4.32
C GLU A 37 10.71 -19.58 -4.77
N GLY A 38 11.17 -18.37 -5.10
CA GLY A 38 12.56 -18.05 -5.48
C GLY A 38 13.34 -17.17 -4.49
N ALA A 39 12.79 -16.83 -3.33
CA ALA A 39 13.49 -15.98 -2.36
C ALA A 39 14.54 -16.79 -1.59
N ASP A 40 15.82 -16.60 -1.94
CA ASP A 40 17.02 -17.16 -1.28
C ASP A 40 17.24 -16.63 0.17
N ASN A 41 16.29 -15.85 0.69
CA ASN A 41 16.37 -15.22 2.00
C ASN A 41 15.06 -15.48 2.76
N ASP A 42 15.14 -16.20 3.88
CA ASP A 42 14.00 -16.67 4.70
C ASP A 42 13.04 -15.56 5.14
N THR A 43 13.45 -14.30 5.09
CA THR A 43 12.67 -13.13 5.48
C THR A 43 11.47 -12.83 4.56
N ARG A 44 11.41 -13.40 3.34
CA ARG A 44 10.32 -13.15 2.38
C ARG A 44 9.33 -14.29 2.20
N LYS A 45 9.60 -15.45 2.80
CA LYS A 45 8.65 -16.58 2.80
C LYS A 45 7.49 -16.26 3.75
N ASN A 46 6.25 -16.46 3.31
CA ASN A 46 5.03 -16.22 4.09
C ASN A 46 4.69 -14.75 4.43
N LEU A 47 4.95 -13.79 3.54
CA LEU A 47 4.47 -12.42 3.77
C LEU A 47 2.96 -12.36 3.58
N LYS A 48 2.23 -12.05 4.66
CA LYS A 48 0.80 -11.76 4.60
C LYS A 48 0.60 -10.42 3.91
N ILE A 49 -0.11 -10.44 2.79
CA ILE A 49 -0.49 -9.24 2.06
C ILE A 49 -1.99 -9.02 2.21
N ALA A 50 -2.34 -7.79 2.53
CA ALA A 50 -3.71 -7.31 2.49
C ALA A 50 -3.85 -6.26 1.39
N GLU A 51 -4.80 -6.48 0.47
CA GLU A 51 -5.13 -5.51 -0.56
C GLU A 51 -6.37 -4.71 -0.13
N PHE A 52 -6.26 -3.38 -0.19
CA PHE A 52 -7.34 -2.47 0.16
C PHE A 52 -7.63 -1.50 -0.97
N LEU A 53 -8.90 -1.21 -1.21
CA LEU A 53 -9.33 -0.01 -1.90
C LEU A 53 -9.33 1.14 -0.88
N VAL A 54 -8.52 2.16 -1.14
CA VAL A 54 -8.49 3.39 -0.34
C VAL A 54 -8.91 4.57 -1.20
N ALA A 55 -9.55 5.57 -0.61
CA ALA A 55 -10.06 6.73 -1.33
C ALA A 55 -9.96 8.02 -0.53
N ASP A 56 -9.85 9.13 -1.24
CA ASP A 56 -10.12 10.48 -0.75
C ASP A 56 -11.21 11.14 -1.62
N SER A 57 -11.43 12.45 -1.49
CA SER A 57 -12.40 13.17 -2.31
C SER A 57 -12.00 13.34 -3.78
N SER A 58 -10.75 13.02 -4.15
CA SER A 58 -10.24 13.11 -5.52
C SER A 58 -10.41 11.82 -6.30
N GLY A 59 -10.37 10.66 -5.63
CA GLY A 59 -10.47 9.36 -6.29
C GLY A 59 -10.11 8.19 -5.37
N CYS A 60 -9.83 7.04 -5.98
CA CYS A 60 -9.47 5.82 -5.28
C CYS A 60 -8.26 5.13 -5.91
N ILE A 61 -7.53 4.38 -5.09
CA ILE A 61 -6.36 3.58 -5.48
C ILE A 61 -6.34 2.27 -4.68
N ILE A 62 -5.78 1.22 -5.28
CA ILE A 62 -5.55 -0.06 -4.61
C ILE A 62 -4.17 -0.02 -3.95
N VAL A 63 -4.11 -0.33 -2.66
CA VAL A 63 -2.86 -0.45 -1.90
C VAL A 63 -2.66 -1.89 -1.44
N LYS A 64 -1.43 -2.39 -1.56
CA LYS A 64 -1.01 -3.66 -0.97
C LYS A 64 -0.23 -3.36 0.31
N ALA A 65 -0.78 -3.75 1.45
CA ALA A 65 -0.11 -3.67 2.74
C ALA A 65 0.55 -5.01 3.06
N VAL A 66 1.84 -4.98 3.35
CA VAL A 66 2.59 -6.16 3.77
C VAL A 66 2.68 -6.15 5.29
N GLY A 67 2.14 -7.19 5.94
CA GLY A 67 2.29 -7.38 7.37
C GLY A 67 3.71 -7.87 7.70
N GLY A 68 4.55 -7.00 8.24
CA GLY A 68 5.78 -7.43 8.91
C GLY A 68 5.45 -7.95 10.31
N LYS A 69 6.08 -9.05 10.72
CA LYS A 69 6.17 -9.41 12.15
C LYS A 69 6.97 -8.36 12.90
#